data_AF-A0A3D1A314-F1
#
_entry.id   AF-A0A3D1A314-F1
#
_cell.length_a   1.000
_cell.length_b   1.000
_cell.length_c   1.000
_cell.angle_alpha   90.00
_cell.angle_beta   90.00
_cell.angle_gamma   90.00
#
_symmetry.space_group_name_H-M   'P 1'
#
loop_
_entity.id
_entity.type
_entity.pdbx_description
1 polymer ?
#
loop_
_entity_poly.entity_id
_entity_poly.type
_entity_poly.pdbx_seq_one_letter_code
_entity_poly.pdbx_strand_id
1 'polypeptide(L)'
;MRYLHKLFSENGQLLEQYSDRQVNDGLYYLFSPGNSSEIFSLLDAELPLAERLRAVDAVYLLYKDCFFARCSRKLTHLDKELDVSVNGICYMLWDIAALPVHADKPEYKEINAACLAVMEKALQLDHEACRESALHGLGHAARYSPAEVGRVIDSFLKSAVNISPGLLRYAKAARSGMIQ
;
A
#
# COMPACT_ATOMS: atom_id res chain seq x y z
N MET A 1 10.91 -13.19 -9.43
CA MET A 1 9.96 -14.06 -8.66
C MET A 1 10.48 -14.70 -7.36
N ARG A 2 11.69 -15.31 -7.31
CA ARG A 2 12.21 -15.95 -6.06
C ARG A 2 12.38 -14.95 -4.91
N TYR A 3 12.60 -13.67 -5.20
CA TYR A 3 12.82 -12.62 -4.20
C TYR A 3 11.52 -12.04 -3.64
N LEU A 4 10.50 -11.74 -4.44
CA LEU A 4 9.23 -11.22 -3.92
C LEU A 4 8.55 -12.25 -3.00
N HIS A 5 8.39 -13.50 -3.44
CA HIS A 5 7.80 -14.53 -2.59
C HIS A 5 8.59 -14.70 -1.29
N LYS A 6 9.92 -14.72 -1.32
CA LYS A 6 10.77 -14.89 -0.14
C LYS A 6 10.77 -13.68 0.79
N LEU A 7 10.87 -12.46 0.25
CA LEU A 7 10.79 -11.21 1.01
C LEU A 7 9.45 -11.07 1.73
N PHE A 8 8.39 -11.51 1.07
CA PHE A 8 7.03 -11.47 1.57
C PHE A 8 6.67 -12.63 2.51
N SER A 9 7.38 -13.75 2.47
CA SER A 9 7.12 -14.90 3.37
C SER A 9 8.08 -15.02 4.55
N GLU A 10 9.24 -14.34 4.51
CA GLU A 10 10.26 -14.36 5.59
C GLU A 10 10.34 -13.06 6.41
N ASN A 11 9.32 -12.18 6.27
CA ASN A 11 8.90 -11.10 7.19
C ASN A 11 9.96 -10.02 7.55
N GLY A 12 9.52 -8.93 8.17
CA GLY A 12 10.33 -7.72 8.45
C GLY A 12 11.69 -7.93 9.13
N GLN A 13 11.97 -9.11 9.71
CA GLN A 13 13.28 -9.53 10.21
C GLN A 13 14.39 -9.45 9.15
N LEU A 14 14.10 -9.80 7.89
CA LEU A 14 15.07 -9.62 6.80
C LEU A 14 15.41 -8.15 6.59
N LEU A 15 14.47 -7.25 6.87
CA LEU A 15 14.64 -5.82 6.71
C LEU A 15 15.32 -5.16 7.90
N GLU A 16 15.22 -5.73 9.12
CA GLU A 16 15.83 -5.20 10.36
C GLU A 16 17.32 -4.86 10.23
N GLN A 17 18.09 -5.67 9.49
CA GLN A 17 19.52 -5.45 9.29
C GLN A 17 19.86 -4.25 8.38
N TYR A 18 18.88 -3.70 7.65
CA TYR A 18 19.08 -2.60 6.72
C TYR A 18 18.64 -1.27 7.32
N SER A 19 19.39 -0.20 7.03
CA SER A 19 18.99 1.16 7.35
C SER A 19 17.69 1.56 6.66
N ASP A 20 17.00 2.56 7.20
CA ASP A 20 15.75 3.08 6.62
C ASP A 20 15.90 3.51 5.17
N ARG A 21 17.03 4.10 4.82
CA ARG A 21 17.32 4.45 3.43
C ARG A 21 17.49 3.22 2.53
N GLN A 22 18.19 2.19 2.99
CA GLN A 22 18.34 0.95 2.22
C GLN A 22 16.99 0.24 2.05
N VAL A 23 16.14 0.27 3.07
CA VAL A 23 14.78 -0.27 2.97
C VAL A 23 13.95 0.53 1.97
N ASN A 24 13.98 1.87 2.06
CA ASN A 24 13.32 2.75 1.09
C ASN A 24 13.76 2.43 -0.34
N ASP A 25 15.07 2.46 -0.61
CA ASP A 25 15.63 2.25 -1.95
C ASP A 25 15.33 0.83 -2.47
N GLY A 26 15.41 -0.18 -1.61
CA GLY A 26 15.09 -1.57 -1.95
C GLY A 26 13.61 -1.79 -2.29
N LEU A 27 12.71 -1.16 -1.55
CA LEU A 27 11.27 -1.22 -1.84
C LEU A 27 10.95 -0.46 -3.13
N TYR A 28 11.54 0.72 -3.35
CA TYR A 28 11.42 1.42 -4.64
C TYR A 28 11.94 0.57 -5.81
N TYR A 29 13.02 -0.19 -5.63
CA TYR A 29 13.53 -1.10 -6.66
C TYR A 29 12.52 -2.19 -7.00
N LEU A 30 11.88 -2.79 -5.98
CA LEU A 30 10.95 -3.90 -6.17
C LEU A 30 9.60 -3.49 -6.75
N PHE A 31 9.05 -2.36 -6.29
CA PHE A 31 7.69 -1.95 -6.64
C PHE A 31 7.62 -1.02 -7.85
N SER A 32 8.64 -0.19 -8.09
CA SER A 32 8.60 0.75 -9.22
C SER A 32 9.07 0.11 -10.53
N PRO A 33 8.24 0.08 -11.58
CA PRO A 33 8.63 -0.33 -12.93
C PRO A 33 9.80 0.45 -13.51
N GLY A 34 10.00 1.70 -13.06
CA GLY A 34 11.11 2.53 -13.49
C GLY A 34 12.47 2.03 -12.99
N ASN A 35 12.48 1.20 -11.94
CA ASN A 35 13.69 0.70 -11.30
C ASN A 35 13.95 -0.79 -11.56
N SER A 36 12.91 -1.61 -11.66
CA SER A 36 13.01 -3.02 -12.05
C SER A 36 11.71 -3.56 -12.66
N SER A 37 11.76 -4.78 -13.21
CA SER A 37 10.59 -5.48 -13.72
C SER A 37 9.95 -6.45 -12.71
N GLU A 38 10.43 -6.51 -11.45
CA GLU A 38 9.98 -7.53 -10.49
C GLU A 38 8.47 -7.45 -10.22
N ILE A 39 7.92 -6.24 -10.07
CA ILE A 39 6.49 -6.02 -9.79
C ILE A 39 5.56 -6.62 -10.86
N PHE A 40 6.00 -6.68 -12.13
CA PHE A 40 5.19 -7.23 -13.21
C PHE A 40 4.94 -8.73 -13.07
N SER A 41 5.76 -9.43 -12.27
CA SER A 41 5.50 -10.84 -11.93
C SER A 41 4.12 -11.01 -11.26
N LEU A 42 3.59 -9.99 -10.59
CA LEU A 42 2.26 -10.05 -9.98
C LEU A 42 1.12 -10.00 -11.01
N LEU A 43 1.41 -9.57 -12.24
CA LEU A 43 0.46 -9.50 -13.34
C LEU A 43 0.68 -10.59 -14.40
N ASP A 44 1.78 -11.34 -14.30
CA ASP A 44 2.11 -12.39 -15.26
C ASP A 44 1.09 -13.53 -15.22
N ALA A 45 0.37 -13.72 -16.34
CA ALA A 45 -0.67 -14.73 -16.46
C ALA A 45 -0.11 -16.17 -16.47
N GLU A 46 1.19 -16.35 -16.76
CA GLU A 46 1.86 -17.64 -16.67
C GLU A 46 2.00 -18.12 -15.23
N LEU A 47 1.90 -17.22 -14.25
CA LEU A 47 1.91 -17.57 -12.84
C LEU A 47 0.50 -17.93 -12.32
N PRO A 48 0.36 -19.02 -11.55
CA PRO A 48 -0.91 -19.38 -10.95
C PRO A 48 -1.52 -18.22 -10.17
N LEU A 49 -2.81 -17.93 -10.39
CA LEU A 49 -3.50 -16.83 -9.71
C LEU A 49 -3.33 -16.89 -8.19
N ALA A 50 -3.38 -18.10 -7.62
CA ALA A 50 -3.18 -18.30 -6.18
C ALA A 50 -1.81 -17.83 -5.67
N GLU A 51 -0.74 -17.94 -6.48
CA GLU A 51 0.58 -17.42 -6.13
C GLU A 51 0.63 -15.91 -6.19
N ARG A 52 0.04 -15.32 -7.23
CA ARG A 52 -0.07 -13.87 -7.38
C ARG A 52 -0.87 -13.24 -6.23
N LEU A 53 -1.99 -13.84 -5.86
CA LEU A 53 -2.81 -13.39 -4.72
C LEU A 53 -2.06 -13.49 -3.40
N ARG A 54 -1.32 -14.59 -3.15
CA ARG A 54 -0.47 -14.70 -1.95
C ARG A 54 0.59 -13.60 -1.88
N ALA A 55 1.20 -13.26 -3.02
CA ALA A 55 2.21 -12.20 -3.06
C ALA A 55 1.60 -10.81 -2.80
N VAL A 56 0.41 -10.53 -3.35
CA VAL A 56 -0.33 -9.29 -3.04
C VAL A 56 -0.72 -9.25 -1.57
N ASP A 57 -1.31 -10.31 -1.01
CA ASP A 57 -1.68 -10.38 0.40
C ASP A 57 -0.50 -10.11 1.33
N ALA A 58 0.69 -10.56 0.94
CA ALA A 58 1.88 -10.39 1.73
C ALA A 58 2.48 -8.97 1.69
N VAL A 59 1.98 -8.09 0.81
CA VAL A 59 2.23 -6.63 0.95
C VAL A 59 1.73 -6.12 2.30
N TYR A 60 0.68 -6.72 2.88
CA TYR A 60 0.24 -6.40 4.25
C TYR A 60 1.33 -6.64 5.30
N LEU A 61 2.23 -7.60 5.07
CA LEU A 61 3.33 -7.87 6.00
C LEU A 61 4.37 -6.73 5.99
N LEU A 62 4.52 -6.00 4.88
CA LEU A 62 5.30 -4.76 4.88
C LEU A 62 4.68 -3.71 5.79
N TYR A 63 3.36 -3.56 5.77
CA TYR A 63 2.68 -2.65 6.70
C TYR A 63 2.91 -3.05 8.14
N LYS A 64 2.63 -4.31 8.47
CA LYS A 64 2.65 -4.80 9.85
C LYS A 64 4.07 -4.86 10.44
N ASP A 65 5.03 -5.35 9.67
CA ASP A 65 6.35 -5.72 10.20
C ASP A 65 7.44 -4.72 9.82
N CYS A 66 7.20 -3.81 8.86
CA CYS A 66 8.18 -2.81 8.44
C CYS A 66 7.67 -1.38 8.66
N PHE A 67 6.60 -0.95 7.99
CA PHE A 67 6.11 0.43 8.05
C PHE A 67 5.62 0.79 9.46
N PHE A 68 4.91 -0.10 10.13
CA PHE A 68 4.45 0.13 11.50
C PHE A 68 5.62 0.38 12.47
N ALA A 69 6.75 -0.30 12.27
CA ALA A 69 7.91 -0.20 13.15
C ALA A 69 8.84 0.98 12.81
N ARG A 70 8.92 1.35 11.52
CA ARG A 70 9.94 2.29 11.01
C ARG A 70 9.41 3.65 10.61
N CYS A 71 8.15 3.75 10.19
CA CYS A 71 7.58 5.04 9.84
C CYS A 71 7.41 5.90 11.10
N SER A 72 7.68 7.18 10.97
CA SER A 72 7.15 8.16 11.91
C SER A 72 5.63 8.30 11.73
N ARG A 73 4.94 8.80 12.75
CA ARG A 73 3.49 9.10 12.67
C ARG A 73 3.16 10.34 11.83
N LYS A 74 4.12 10.94 11.14
CA LYS A 74 3.84 12.09 10.27
C LYS A 74 3.03 11.68 9.05
N LEU A 75 2.25 12.64 8.54
CA LEU A 75 1.48 12.51 7.32
C LEU A 75 2.27 13.13 6.16
N THR A 76 2.77 12.30 5.26
CA THR A 76 3.68 12.71 4.18
C THR A 76 2.99 13.64 3.18
N HIS A 77 1.67 13.57 2.99
CA HIS A 77 0.96 14.49 2.09
C HIS A 77 1.02 15.97 2.54
N LEU A 78 1.42 16.23 3.79
CA LEU A 78 1.57 17.59 4.33
C LEU A 78 3.02 18.11 4.22
N ASP A 79 3.95 17.23 3.89
CA ASP A 79 5.36 17.60 3.76
C ASP A 79 5.59 18.34 2.44
N LYS A 80 6.47 19.34 2.49
CA LYS A 80 6.84 20.16 1.32
C LYS A 80 8.07 19.64 0.60
N GLU A 81 8.77 18.69 1.20
CA GLU A 81 10.01 18.11 0.71
C GLU A 81 9.81 16.62 0.43
N LEU A 82 10.62 16.08 -0.49
CA LEU A 82 10.65 14.66 -0.76
C LEU A 82 11.17 13.89 0.45
N ASP A 83 10.32 13.05 1.03
CA ASP A 83 10.69 12.18 2.14
C ASP A 83 11.46 10.96 1.61
N VAL A 84 12.77 10.91 1.88
CA VAL A 84 13.65 9.79 1.51
C VAL A 84 13.75 8.72 2.60
N SER A 85 12.96 8.83 3.66
CA SER A 85 12.81 7.81 4.70
C SER A 85 11.76 6.75 4.30
N VAL A 86 11.51 5.79 5.18
CA VAL A 86 10.50 4.75 4.98
C VAL A 86 9.07 5.34 4.86
N ASN A 87 8.81 6.53 5.41
CA ASN A 87 7.54 7.24 5.23
C ASN A 87 7.24 7.53 3.74
N GLY A 88 8.25 7.92 2.97
CA GLY A 88 8.09 8.25 1.55
C GLY A 88 7.60 7.06 0.72
N ILE A 89 8.31 5.93 0.77
CA ILE A 89 7.87 4.71 0.07
C ILE A 89 6.55 4.16 0.63
N CYS A 90 6.29 4.29 1.93
CA CYS A 90 5.02 3.90 2.52
C CYS A 90 3.89 4.70 1.86
N TYR A 91 4.02 6.03 1.78
CA TYR A 91 3.05 6.91 1.14
C TYR A 91 2.85 6.58 -0.34
N MET A 92 3.95 6.47 -1.10
CA MET A 92 3.97 6.31 -2.56
C MET A 92 3.72 4.88 -3.07
N LEU A 93 3.55 3.91 -2.16
CA LEU A 93 3.52 2.49 -2.52
C LEU A 93 2.55 2.20 -3.67
N TRP A 94 1.33 2.75 -3.60
CA TRP A 94 0.26 2.47 -4.55
C TRP A 94 0.33 3.31 -5.84
N ASP A 95 1.11 4.39 -5.85
CA ASP A 95 1.41 5.20 -7.04
C ASP A 95 2.43 4.51 -7.93
N ILE A 96 3.47 3.97 -7.30
CA ILE A 96 4.61 3.41 -8.04
C ILE A 96 4.41 1.94 -8.35
N ALA A 97 3.67 1.20 -7.51
CA ALA A 97 3.40 -0.20 -7.77
C ALA A 97 2.55 -0.33 -9.04
N ALA A 98 3.03 -1.11 -10.01
CA ALA A 98 2.24 -1.48 -11.20
C ALA A 98 1.14 -2.50 -10.84
N LEU A 99 0.38 -2.23 -9.79
CA LEU A 99 -0.80 -2.99 -9.39
C LEU A 99 -2.04 -2.38 -10.04
N PRO A 100 -3.07 -3.18 -10.35
CA PRO A 100 -4.19 -2.74 -11.16
C PRO A 100 -5.24 -1.91 -10.38
N VAL A 101 -4.85 -1.28 -9.26
CA VAL A 101 -5.71 -0.34 -8.51
C VAL A 101 -6.17 0.86 -9.36
N HIS A 102 -5.55 1.04 -10.53
CA HIS A 102 -5.84 2.06 -11.54
C HIS A 102 -6.62 1.54 -12.77
N ALA A 103 -7.18 0.32 -12.72
CA ALA A 103 -7.82 -0.29 -13.88
C ALA A 103 -9.06 -1.13 -13.51
N ASP A 104 -10.16 -0.89 -14.23
CA ASP A 104 -11.35 -1.75 -14.20
C ASP A 104 -11.32 -2.71 -15.40
N LYS A 105 -10.62 -3.83 -15.23
CA LYS A 105 -10.53 -4.89 -16.23
C LYS A 105 -10.86 -6.26 -15.62
N PRO A 106 -11.67 -7.10 -16.30
CA PRO A 106 -12.07 -8.41 -15.78
C PRO A 106 -10.90 -9.30 -15.35
N GLU A 107 -9.79 -9.29 -16.09
CA GLU A 107 -8.60 -10.10 -15.80
C GLU A 107 -7.85 -9.70 -14.52
N TYR A 108 -8.14 -8.52 -13.97
CA TYR A 108 -7.51 -8.00 -12.76
C TYR A 108 -8.44 -8.00 -11.55
N LYS A 109 -9.68 -8.48 -11.70
CA LYS A 109 -10.71 -8.39 -10.66
C LYS A 109 -10.25 -8.98 -9.33
N GLU A 110 -9.68 -10.17 -9.33
CA GLU A 110 -9.21 -10.87 -8.14
C GLU A 110 -8.00 -10.17 -7.49
N ILE A 111 -7.08 -9.65 -8.31
CA ILE A 111 -5.91 -8.92 -7.84
C ILE A 111 -6.32 -7.57 -7.23
N ASN A 112 -7.28 -6.88 -7.84
CA ASN A 112 -7.84 -5.63 -7.31
C ASN A 112 -8.53 -5.85 -5.97
N ALA A 113 -9.35 -6.90 -5.87
CA ALA A 113 -9.98 -7.27 -4.61
C ALA A 113 -8.94 -7.58 -3.52
N ALA A 114 -7.85 -8.28 -3.86
CA ALA A 114 -6.75 -8.53 -2.93
C ALA A 114 -6.03 -7.24 -2.50
N CYS A 115 -5.78 -6.31 -3.42
CA CYS A 115 -5.20 -4.99 -3.10
C CYS A 115 -6.10 -4.19 -2.14
N LEU A 116 -7.41 -4.15 -2.40
CA LEU A 116 -8.41 -3.52 -1.52
C LEU A 116 -8.41 -4.16 -0.13
N ALA A 117 -8.31 -5.49 -0.04
CA ALA A 117 -8.22 -6.20 1.22
C ALA A 117 -6.95 -5.86 2.01
N VAL A 118 -5.80 -5.69 1.33
CA VAL A 118 -4.55 -5.22 1.98
C VAL A 118 -4.72 -3.83 2.56
N MET A 119 -5.31 -2.89 1.80
CA MET A 119 -5.56 -1.52 2.27
C MET A 119 -6.55 -1.49 3.44
N GLU A 120 -7.62 -2.29 3.38
CA GLU A 120 -8.59 -2.42 4.48
C GLU A 120 -7.92 -2.95 5.77
N LYS A 121 -7.03 -3.95 5.66
CA LYS A 121 -6.24 -4.45 6.80
C LYS A 121 -5.27 -3.39 7.33
N ALA A 122 -4.61 -2.63 6.45
CA ALA A 122 -3.68 -1.57 6.83
C ALA A 122 -4.36 -0.41 7.58
N LEU A 123 -5.62 -0.08 7.25
CA LEU A 123 -6.41 0.92 7.99
C LEU A 123 -6.64 0.56 9.46
N GLN A 124 -6.64 -0.74 9.79
CA GLN A 124 -6.81 -1.23 11.16
C GLN A 124 -5.56 -1.03 12.02
N LEU A 125 -4.39 -0.78 11.42
CA LEU A 125 -3.16 -0.49 12.17
C LEU A 125 -3.27 0.90 12.81
N ASP A 126 -3.02 0.99 14.11
CA ASP A 126 -3.02 2.29 14.83
C ASP A 126 -1.75 3.10 14.59
N HIS A 127 -1.52 3.41 13.31
CA HIS A 127 -0.34 4.13 12.84
C HIS A 127 -0.72 5.07 11.67
N GLU A 128 -0.42 6.36 11.81
CA GLU A 128 -0.88 7.39 10.88
C GLU A 128 -0.34 7.19 9.46
N ALA A 129 0.97 6.96 9.28
CA ALA A 129 1.55 6.75 7.96
C ALA A 129 1.00 5.49 7.23
N CYS A 130 0.72 4.41 7.98
CA CYS A 130 0.13 3.20 7.40
C CYS A 130 -1.30 3.44 6.93
N ARG A 131 -2.10 4.14 7.77
CA ARG A 131 -3.47 4.52 7.42
C ARG A 131 -3.49 5.49 6.25
N GLU A 132 -2.60 6.48 6.23
CA GLU A 132 -2.46 7.44 5.13
C GLU A 132 -2.16 6.73 3.81
N SER A 133 -1.15 5.86 3.79
CA SER A 133 -0.79 5.05 2.62
C SER A 133 -1.97 4.22 2.10
N ALA A 134 -2.70 3.55 3.00
CA ALA A 134 -3.88 2.77 2.63
C ALA A 134 -5.01 3.67 2.06
N LEU A 135 -5.26 4.83 2.66
CA LEU A 135 -6.22 5.81 2.13
C LEU A 135 -5.79 6.34 0.77
N HIS A 136 -4.49 6.54 0.55
CA HIS A 136 -3.95 6.98 -0.73
C HIS A 136 -4.27 5.96 -1.83
N GLY A 137 -3.91 4.69 -1.62
CA GLY A 137 -4.25 3.62 -2.57
C GLY A 137 -5.76 3.47 -2.79
N LEU A 138 -6.58 3.61 -1.74
CA LEU A 138 -8.04 3.58 -1.85
C LEU A 138 -8.57 4.77 -2.67
N GLY A 139 -7.93 5.93 -2.56
CA GLY A 139 -8.23 7.11 -3.39
C GLY A 139 -8.02 6.84 -4.88
N HIS A 140 -6.91 6.22 -5.25
CA HIS A 140 -6.66 5.77 -6.63
C HIS A 140 -7.74 4.79 -7.12
N ALA A 141 -8.09 3.83 -6.26
CA ALA A 141 -9.11 2.83 -6.57
C ALA A 141 -10.55 3.41 -6.62
N ALA A 142 -10.81 4.59 -6.03
CA ALA A 142 -12.15 5.15 -5.90
C ALA A 142 -12.84 5.37 -7.26
N ARG A 143 -12.07 5.66 -8.31
CA ARG A 143 -12.58 5.82 -9.67
C ARG A 143 -13.14 4.52 -10.27
N TYR A 144 -12.54 3.39 -9.92
CA TYR A 144 -12.80 2.08 -10.55
C TYR A 144 -13.65 1.18 -9.66
N SER A 145 -13.64 1.39 -8.35
CA SER A 145 -14.40 0.61 -7.37
C SER A 145 -15.06 1.50 -6.31
N PRO A 146 -15.85 2.52 -6.70
CA PRO A 146 -16.36 3.55 -5.79
C PRO A 146 -17.23 2.99 -4.65
N ALA A 147 -18.05 1.96 -4.93
CA ALA A 147 -18.92 1.35 -3.93
C ALA A 147 -18.11 0.61 -2.84
N GLU A 148 -17.08 -0.13 -3.25
CA GLU A 148 -16.24 -0.88 -2.33
C GLU A 148 -15.32 0.05 -1.54
N VAL A 149 -14.66 1.00 -2.19
CA VAL A 149 -13.85 2.03 -1.53
C VAL A 149 -14.69 2.81 -0.52
N GLY A 150 -15.90 3.22 -0.91
CA GLY A 150 -16.84 3.90 -0.01
C GLY A 150 -17.15 3.05 1.23
N ARG A 151 -17.47 1.76 1.05
CA ARG A 151 -17.72 0.82 2.16
C ARG A 151 -16.53 0.72 3.10
N VAL A 152 -15.32 0.53 2.57
CA VAL A 152 -14.09 0.37 3.36
C VAL A 152 -13.80 1.63 4.18
N ILE A 153 -13.79 2.80 3.54
CA ILE A 153 -13.50 4.08 4.22
C ILE A 153 -14.59 4.43 5.23
N ASP A 154 -15.87 4.23 4.90
CA ASP A 154 -16.98 4.51 5.82
C ASP A 154 -16.93 3.60 7.06
N SER A 155 -16.52 2.33 6.89
CA SER A 155 -16.30 1.39 8.01
C SER A 155 -15.14 1.83 8.90
N PHE A 156 -14.01 2.22 8.29
CA PHE A 156 -12.87 2.77 9.01
C PHE A 156 -13.25 4.04 9.80
N LEU A 157 -13.93 5.00 9.18
CA LEU A 157 -14.33 6.25 9.85
C LEU A 157 -15.31 6.03 11.00
N LYS A 158 -16.13 4.98 10.96
CA LYS A 158 -17.04 4.62 12.06
C LYS A 158 -16.33 3.94 13.24
N SER A 159 -15.25 3.21 12.97
CA SER A 159 -14.53 2.41 13.96
C SER A 159 -13.27 3.07 14.52
N ALA A 160 -12.71 4.05 13.80
CA ALA A 160 -11.47 4.71 14.19
C ALA A 160 -11.66 5.56 15.46
N VAL A 161 -10.89 5.22 16.50
CA VAL A 161 -10.76 6.00 17.73
C VAL A 161 -9.51 6.89 17.61
N ASN A 162 -9.59 8.15 18.02
CA ASN A 162 -8.47 9.12 18.01
C ASN A 162 -7.84 9.39 16.63
N ILE A 163 -8.64 9.43 15.56
CA ILE A 163 -8.15 9.86 14.25
C ILE A 163 -7.73 11.34 14.27
N SER A 164 -6.53 11.65 13.79
CA SER A 164 -6.10 13.05 13.72
C SER A 164 -6.93 13.85 12.72
N PRO A 165 -7.07 15.18 12.91
CA PRO A 165 -7.80 16.02 11.96
C PRO A 165 -7.23 15.97 10.54
N GLY A 166 -5.91 15.81 10.40
CA GLY A 166 -5.25 15.68 9.09
C GLY A 166 -5.68 14.41 8.38
N LEU A 167 -5.56 13.26 9.06
CA LEU A 167 -5.92 11.96 8.50
C LEU A 167 -7.42 11.85 8.22
N LEU A 168 -8.28 12.46 9.06
CA LEU A 168 -9.73 12.52 8.82
C LEU A 168 -10.06 13.29 7.53
N ARG A 169 -9.40 14.44 7.29
CA ARG A 169 -9.58 15.19 6.03
C ARG A 169 -9.11 14.36 4.85
N TYR A 170 -7.96 13.71 5.00
CA TYR A 170 -7.40 12.85 3.95
C TYR A 170 -8.33 11.70 3.60
N ALA A 171 -8.90 11.01 4.60
CA ALA A 171 -9.86 9.93 4.39
C ALA A 171 -11.11 10.37 3.63
N LYS A 172 -11.64 11.55 3.94
CA LYS A 172 -12.79 12.12 3.22
C LYS A 172 -12.45 12.46 1.77
N ALA A 173 -11.24 12.97 1.52
CA ALA A 173 -10.78 13.29 0.17
C ALA A 173 -10.55 12.02 -0.66
N ALA A 174 -9.86 11.02 -0.09
CA ALA A 174 -9.66 9.69 -0.66
C ALA A 174 -10.97 9.00 -1.02
N ARG A 175 -12.01 9.13 -0.18
CA ARG A 175 -13.35 8.58 -0.48
C ARG A 175 -13.94 9.08 -1.80
N SER A 176 -13.58 10.28 -2.24
CA SER A 176 -13.98 10.86 -3.53
C SER A 176 -12.91 10.76 -4.62
N GLY A 177 -11.84 10.00 -4.38
CA GLY A 177 -10.68 9.91 -5.29
C GLY A 177 -9.86 11.20 -5.40
N MET A 178 -10.03 12.12 -4.44
CA MET A 178 -9.25 13.36 -4.37
C MET A 178 -8.05 13.13 -3.47
N ILE A 179 -6.95 12.69 -4.05
CA ILE A 179 -5.66 12.47 -3.39
C ILE A 179 -4.57 13.24 -4.12
N GLN A 180 -3.45 13.48 -3.44
CA GLN A 180 -2.33 14.31 -3.92
C GLN A 180 -1.07 13.50 -4.08
#